data_AF-A0A2V8ZRD8-F1
#
_entry.id   AF-A0A2V8ZRD8-F1
#
_cell.length_a   1.000
_cell.length_b   1.000
_cell.length_c   1.000
_cell.angle_alpha   90.00
_cell.angle_beta   90.00
_cell.angle_gamma   90.00
#
_symmetry.space_group_name_H-M   'P 1'
#
loop_
_entity.id
_entity.type
_entity.pdbx_description
1 polymer ?
#
loop_
_entity_poly.entity_id
_entity_poly.type
_entity_poly.pdbx_seq_one_letter_code
_entity_poly.pdbx_strand_id
1 'polypeptide(L)'
;MRSPWALAKPISKQCAISCAKAGSQLVILADDDPIYWPIADTTPSSGQNRRLLPFAGDKVTATGKIYERGGSKAMVIEKIDRQAS
;
A
#
# COMPACT_ATOMS: atom_id res chain seq x y z
N MET A 1 8.56 -17.06 -8.06
CA MET A 1 9.94 -16.92 -7.52
C MET A 1 10.02 -15.58 -6.83
N ARG A 2 10.43 -15.54 -5.55
CA ARG A 2 10.59 -14.28 -4.80
C ARG A 2 11.84 -13.54 -5.30
N SER A 3 11.70 -12.27 -5.63
CA SER A 3 12.80 -11.41 -6.10
C SER A 3 13.93 -11.33 -5.06
N PRO A 4 15.22 -11.34 -5.46
CA PRO A 4 16.37 -11.31 -4.54
C PRO A 4 16.53 -9.98 -3.76
N TRP A 5 15.68 -8.99 -4.05
CA TRP A 5 15.61 -7.70 -3.38
C TRP A 5 14.52 -7.66 -2.30
N ALA A 6 13.75 -8.74 -2.15
CA ALA A 6 12.73 -8.85 -1.11
C ALA A 6 13.41 -8.97 0.26
N LEU A 7 13.00 -8.11 1.20
CA LEU A 7 13.52 -8.14 2.57
C LEU A 7 13.31 -9.53 3.20
N ALA A 8 14.40 -10.11 3.70
CA ALA A 8 14.45 -11.49 4.20
C ALA A 8 13.67 -11.73 5.51
N LYS A 9 13.11 -10.69 6.12
CA LYS A 9 12.34 -10.75 7.37
C LYS A 9 10.97 -10.12 7.16
N PRO A 10 9.93 -10.55 7.90
CA PRO A 10 8.71 -9.75 7.98
C PRO A 10 9.11 -8.34 8.40
N ILE A 11 8.79 -7.35 7.57
CA ILE A 11 8.88 -5.95 7.94
C ILE A 11 7.99 -5.82 9.17
N SER A 12 8.56 -5.59 10.34
CA SER A 12 7.74 -5.37 11.54
C SER A 12 6.84 -4.17 11.27
N LYS A 13 5.66 -4.14 11.89
CA LYS A 13 4.76 -2.97 11.87
C LYS A 13 5.52 -1.67 12.14
N GLN A 14 6.45 -1.70 13.10
CA GLN A 14 7.28 -0.56 13.45
C GLN A 14 8.24 -0.15 12.32
N CYS A 15 8.82 -1.10 11.59
CA CYS A 15 9.65 -0.80 10.42
C CYS A 15 8.83 -0.09 9.33
N ALA A 16 7.65 -0.59 8.99
CA ALA A 16 6.77 0.05 8.00
C ALA A 16 6.36 1.47 8.43
N ILE A 17 6.01 1.67 9.70
CA ILE A 17 5.68 2.99 10.26
C ILE A 17 6.87 3.95 10.18
N SER A 18 8.07 3.50 10.53
CA SER A 18 9.27 4.34 10.47
C SER A 18 9.61 4.77 9.04
N CYS A 19 9.52 3.86 8.07
CA CYS A 19 9.71 4.20 6.65
C CYS A 19 8.69 5.25 6.18
N ALA A 20 7.41 5.06 6.52
CA ALA A 20 6.35 6.00 6.16
C ALA A 20 6.57 7.39 6.77
N LYS A 21 7.00 7.46 8.04
CA LYS A 21 7.34 8.72 8.72
C LYS A 21 8.57 9.40 8.11
N ALA A 22 9.51 8.63 7.57
CA ALA A 22 10.67 9.15 6.83
C ALA A 22 10.35 9.57 5.38
N GLY A 23 9.08 9.47 4.96
CA GLY A 23 8.62 9.91 3.64
C GLY A 23 8.53 8.81 2.57
N SER A 24 8.80 7.55 2.91
CA SER A 24 8.59 6.44 1.97
C SER A 24 7.09 6.25 1.71
N GLN A 25 6.71 6.12 0.44
CA GLN A 25 5.31 5.86 0.06
C GLN A 25 4.87 4.48 0.55
N LEU A 26 3.70 4.42 1.20
CA LEU A 26 3.02 3.17 1.53
C LEU A 26 2.22 2.68 0.33
N VAL A 27 2.28 1.38 0.07
CA VAL A 27 1.53 0.68 -0.98
C VAL A 27 0.72 -0.46 -0.38
N ILE A 28 -0.26 -0.96 -1.13
CA ILE A 28 -0.98 -2.19 -0.77
C ILE A 28 -0.39 -3.32 -1.60
N LEU A 29 0.23 -4.29 -0.93
CA LEU A 29 0.69 -5.53 -1.55
C LEU A 29 -0.43 -6.56 -1.41
N ALA A 30 -0.94 -7.06 -2.53
CA ALA A 30 -1.91 -8.16 -2.49
C ALA A 30 -1.20 -9.51 -2.32
N ASP A 31 -1.94 -10.52 -1.85
CA ASP A 31 -1.39 -11.85 -1.54
C ASP A 31 -0.82 -12.57 -2.78
N ASP A 32 -1.24 -12.20 -3.99
CA ASP A 32 -0.76 -12.71 -5.28
C ASP A 32 0.44 -11.91 -5.86
N ASP A 33 1.06 -11.06 -5.03
CA ASP A 33 2.17 -10.15 -5.34
C ASP A 33 1.93 -8.91 -6.24
N PRO A 34 0.71 -8.53 -6.72
CA PRO A 34 0.55 -7.23 -7.37
C PRO A 34 0.60 -6.10 -6.34
N ILE A 35 1.29 -5.02 -6.72
CA ILE A 35 1.36 -3.78 -5.97
C ILE A 35 0.24 -2.85 -6.46
N TYR A 36 -0.60 -2.38 -5.54
CA TYR A 36 -1.52 -1.28 -5.76
C TYR A 36 -0.93 0.01 -5.19
N TRP A 37 -0.86 1.04 -6.03
CA TRP A 37 -0.41 2.39 -5.70
C TRP A 37 -1.61 3.26 -5.29
N PRO A 38 -1.81 3.57 -4.00
CA PRO A 38 -2.95 4.35 -3.59
C PRO A 38 -2.81 5.81 -4.03
N ILE A 39 -3.81 6.33 -4.72
CA ILE A 39 -3.86 7.69 -5.25
C ILE A 39 -5.12 8.43 -4.77
N ALA A 40 -5.08 9.76 -4.82
CA ALA A 40 -6.28 10.58 -4.68
C ALA A 40 -7.10 10.54 -5.97
N ASP A 41 -8.38 10.91 -5.89
CA ASP A 41 -9.24 11.11 -7.06
C ASP A 41 -9.08 12.48 -7.73
N THR A 42 -8.09 13.29 -7.30
CA THR A 42 -7.81 14.63 -7.82
C THR A 42 -6.66 14.64 -8.83
N THR A 43 -6.61 15.68 -9.66
CA THR A 43 -5.46 15.99 -10.52
C THR A 43 -4.94 17.40 -10.20
N PRO A 44 -3.69 17.57 -9.73
CA PRO A 44 -2.73 16.51 -9.41
C PRO A 44 -3.19 15.64 -8.23
N SER A 45 -2.76 14.38 -8.21
CA SER A 45 -3.04 13.46 -7.10
C SER A 45 -2.22 13.85 -5.88
N SER A 46 -2.84 13.83 -4.70
CA SER A 46 -2.13 13.95 -3.41
C SER A 46 -1.70 12.58 -2.87
N GLY A 47 -0.62 12.56 -2.08
CA GLY A 47 -0.09 11.35 -1.47
C GLY A 47 -1.03 10.76 -0.42
N GLN A 48 -1.12 9.43 -0.35
CA GLN A 48 -2.08 8.73 0.50
C GLN A 48 -1.49 8.22 1.83
N ASN A 49 -0.23 8.52 2.15
CA ASN A 49 0.44 8.02 3.36
C ASN A 49 -0.33 8.28 4.65
N ARG A 50 -0.92 9.47 4.82
CA ARG A 50 -1.68 9.81 6.04
C ARG A 50 -2.86 8.86 6.26
N ARG A 51 -3.53 8.45 5.17
CA ARG A 51 -4.66 7.50 5.21
C ARG A 51 -4.20 6.08 5.50
N LEU A 52 -3.03 5.70 4.99
CA LEU A 52 -2.50 4.34 5.07
C LEU A 52 -1.72 4.06 6.37
N LEU A 53 -1.14 5.09 6.98
CA LEU A 53 -0.27 4.95 8.16
C LEU A 53 -0.91 4.14 9.32
N PRO A 54 -2.21 4.29 9.65
CA PRO A 54 -2.85 3.46 10.67
C PRO A 54 -2.83 1.95 10.38
N PHE A 55 -2.67 1.56 9.12
CA PHE A 55 -2.72 0.18 8.63
C PHE A 55 -1.34 -0.37 8.23
N ALA A 56 -0.27 0.42 8.40
CA ALA A 56 1.07 0.03 7.98
C ALA A 56 1.49 -1.31 8.64
N GLY A 57 1.82 -2.30 7.82
CA GLY A 57 2.20 -3.64 8.26
C GLY A 57 1.04 -4.55 8.71
N ASP A 58 -0.20 -4.08 8.68
CA ASP A 58 -1.39 -4.91 8.95
C ASP A 58 -1.90 -5.56 7.65
N LYS A 59 -2.58 -6.71 7.76
CA LYS A 59 -3.41 -7.22 6.66
C LYS A 59 -4.67 -6.37 6.55
N VAL A 60 -5.06 -6.00 5.34
CA VAL A 60 -6.20 -5.13 5.07
C VAL A 60 -7.11 -5.71 4.00
N THR A 61 -8.38 -5.35 4.07
CA THR A 61 -9.30 -5.41 2.94
C THR A 61 -9.51 -3.99 2.45
N ALA A 62 -9.16 -3.72 1.19
CA ALA A 62 -9.34 -2.43 0.55
C ALA A 62 -10.25 -2.57 -0.68
N THR A 63 -11.17 -1.64 -0.84
CA THR A 63 -12.05 -1.55 -2.01
C THR A 63 -11.88 -0.19 -2.66
N GLY A 64 -12.10 -0.13 -3.97
CA GLY A 64 -12.15 1.11 -4.72
C GLY A 64 -11.89 0.92 -6.19
N LYS A 65 -11.62 2.04 -6.86
CA LYS A 65 -11.44 2.08 -8.32
C LYS A 65 -9.97 1.82 -8.69
N ILE A 66 -9.75 0.82 -9.55
CA ILE A 66 -8.43 0.48 -10.07
C ILE A 66 -8.21 1.17 -11.42
N TYR A 67 -7.02 1.72 -11.59
CA TYR A 67 -6.51 2.24 -12.85
C TYR A 67 -5.23 1.48 -13.21
N GLU A 68 -5.11 1.05 -14.45
CA GLU A 68 -3.91 0.35 -14.93
C GLU A 68 -3.23 1.17 -16.03
N ARG A 69 -1.92 1.39 -15.88
CA ARG A 69 -1.11 2.09 -16.88
C ARG A 69 0.33 1.58 -16.84
N GLY A 70 0.86 1.15 -17.98
CA GLY A 70 2.26 0.69 -18.08
C GLY A 70 2.60 -0.45 -17.12
N GLY A 71 1.66 -1.39 -16.90
CA GLY A 71 1.83 -2.51 -15.96
C GLY A 71 1.73 -2.14 -14.48
N SER A 72 1.53 -0.86 -14.14
CA SER A 72 1.30 -0.41 -12.76
C SER A 72 -0.20 -0.30 -12.47
N LYS A 73 -0.61 -0.76 -11.29
CA LYS A 73 -1.99 -0.65 -10.81
C LYS A 73 -2.08 0.45 -9.76
N ALA A 74 -2.81 1.52 -10.06
CA ALA A 74 -3.17 2.54 -9.08
C ALA A 74 -4.58 2.27 -8.54
N MET A 75 -4.82 2.62 -7.28
CA MET A 75 -6.14 2.46 -6.64
C MET A 75 -6.57 3.77 -6.00
N VAL A 76 -7.74 4.28 -6.38
CA VAL A 76 -8.47 5.24 -5.54
C VAL A 76 -9.18 4.42 -4.48
N ILE A 77 -8.73 4.52 -3.24
CA ILE A 77 -9.31 3.76 -2.14
C ILE A 77 -10.66 4.39 -1.76
N GLU A 78 -11.73 3.61 -1.79
CA GLU A 78 -13.02 3.99 -1.24
C GLU A 78 -13.09 3.59 0.23
N LYS A 79 -12.73 2.34 0.54
CA LYS A 79 -12.71 1.79 1.90
C LYS A 79 -11.42 1.01 2.15
N ILE A 80 -10.94 1.07 3.39
CA ILE A 80 -9.84 0.23 3.88
C ILE A 80 -10.10 -0.12 5.33
N ASP A 81 -10.10 -1.41 5.63
CA ASP A 81 -10.28 -1.96 6.97
C ASP A 81 -9.19 -3.00 7.26
N ARG A 82 -8.86 -3.20 8.54
CA ARG A 82 -8.03 -4.34 8.94
C ARG A 82 -8.81 -5.63 8.68
N GLN A 83 -8.15 -6.61 8.09
CA GLN A 83 -8.72 -7.95 7.99
C GLN A 83 -8.85 -8.52 9.40
N ALA A 84 -10.01 -9.10 9.73
CA ALA A 84 -10.17 -9.84 10.97
C ALA A 84 -9.29 -11.10 10.94
N SER A 85 -8.59 -11.36 12.04
CA SER A 85 -7.72 -12.53 12.21
C SER A 85 -8.50 -13.83 12.34
#